data_AF-A0A7W0LLS7-F1
#
_entry.id   AF-A0A7W0LLS7-F1
#
_cell.length_a   1.000
_cell.length_b   1.000
_cell.length_c   1.000
_cell.angle_alpha   90.00
_cell.angle_beta   90.00
_cell.angle_gamma   90.00
#
_symmetry.space_group_name_H-M   'P 1'
#
loop_
_entity.id
_entity.type
_entity.pdbx_description
1 polymer ?
#
loop_
_entity_poly.entity_id
_entity_poly.type
_entity_poly.pdbx_seq_one_letter_code
_entity_poly.pdbx_strand_id
1 'polypeptide(L)' 'MKKEFKEIIKAAKEQGWRVEPTKKGHVKFFAPDDENIVTAGGTPSDHRAIANLISRLRRYGFKWKGR' A
#
# COMPACT_ATOMS: atom_id res chain seq x y z
N MET A 1 -0.35 -13.48 -3.93
CA MET A 1 -0.23 -12.27 -3.06
C MET A 1 0.54 -12.64 -1.80
N LYS A 2 1.73 -12.05 -1.58
CA LYS A 2 2.60 -12.35 -0.42
C LYS A 2 1.93 -11.95 0.91
N LYS A 3 2.24 -12.66 2.00
CA LYS A 3 1.71 -12.40 3.36
C LYS A 3 1.93 -10.94 3.79
N GLU A 4 3.13 -10.42 3.55
CA GLU A 4 3.50 -9.03 3.87
C GLU A 4 2.63 -7.99 3.18
N PHE A 5 2.30 -8.18 1.89
CA PHE A 5 1.43 -7.25 1.16
C PHE A 5 0.00 -7.25 1.71
N LYS A 6 -0.53 -8.41 2.12
CA LYS A 6 -1.83 -8.49 2.79
C LYS A 6 -1.82 -7.73 4.12
N GLU A 7 -0.72 -7.82 4.87
CA GLU A 7 -0.56 -7.09 6.13
C GLU A 7 -0.46 -5.58 5.93
N ILE A 8 0.20 -5.11 4.87
CA ILE A 8 0.25 -3.69 4.48
C ILE A 8 -1.16 -3.18 4.16
N ILE A 9 -1.93 -3.92 3.36
CA ILE A 9 -3.32 -3.56 3.04
C ILE A 9 -4.15 -3.45 4.32
N LYS A 10 -4.01 -4.42 5.24
CA LYS A 10 -4.73 -4.41 6.51
C LYS A 10 -4.36 -3.17 7.34
N ALA A 11 -3.07 -2.91 7.51
CA ALA A 11 -2.59 -1.77 8.28
C ALA A 11 -2.99 -0.43 7.65
N ALA A 12 -3.01 -0.34 6.31
CA ALA A 12 -3.43 0.85 5.60
C ALA A 12 -4.91 1.13 5.87
N LYS A 13 -5.77 0.10 5.72
CA LYS A 13 -7.21 0.21 6.04
C LYS A 13 -7.47 0.62 7.50
N GLU A 14 -6.73 0.06 8.45
CA GLU A 14 -6.82 0.43 9.87
C GLU A 14 -6.44 1.91 10.12
N GLN A 15 -5.60 2.49 9.25
CA GLN A 15 -5.18 3.89 9.31
C GLN A 15 -6.06 4.83 8.48
N GLY A 16 -7.22 4.37 8.02
CA GLY A 16 -8.15 5.19 7.23
C GLY A 16 -7.81 5.27 5.74
N TRP A 17 -6.86 4.46 5.25
CA TRP A 17 -6.59 4.40 3.82
C TRP A 17 -7.63 3.54 3.11
N ARG A 18 -8.12 4.01 1.97
CA ARG A 18 -8.97 3.22 1.09
C ARG A 18 -8.08 2.42 0.13
N VAL A 19 -8.37 1.13 -0.03
CA VAL A 19 -7.55 0.24 -0.88
C VAL A 19 -8.43 -0.43 -1.92
N GLU A 20 -8.15 -0.18 -3.20
CA GLU A 20 -8.93 -0.72 -4.32
C GLU A 20 -8.06 -1.47 -5.33
N PRO A 21 -8.37 -2.74 -5.61
CA PRO A 21 -7.75 -3.45 -6.73
C PRO A 21 -8.30 -2.94 -8.06
N THR A 22 -7.42 -2.84 -9.06
CA THR A 22 -7.75 -2.46 -10.43
C THR A 22 -7.79 -3.69 -11.33
N LYS A 23 -8.54 -3.60 -12.44
CA LYS A 23 -8.69 -4.69 -13.42
C LYS A 23 -7.37 -5.15 -14.07
N LYS A 24 -6.33 -4.29 -14.07
CA LYS A 24 -5.00 -4.58 -14.63
C LYS A 24 -4.03 -5.22 -13.63
N GLY A 25 -4.52 -5.70 -12.48
CA GLY A 25 -3.69 -6.36 -11.49
C GLY A 25 -2.82 -5.39 -10.66
N HIS A 26 -3.13 -4.10 -10.64
CA HIS A 26 -2.56 -3.13 -9.70
C HIS A 26 -3.51 -2.88 -8.53
N VAL A 27 -3.00 -2.41 -7.40
CA VAL A 27 -3.77 -1.99 -6.23
C VAL A 27 -3.52 -0.52 -5.98
N LYS A 28 -4.58 0.26 -5.86
CA LYS A 28 -4.55 1.68 -5.48
C LYS A 28 -4.78 1.81 -3.99
N PHE A 29 -3.99 2.66 -3.35
CA PHE A 29 -4.11 3.08 -1.97
C PHE A 29 -4.42 4.57 -2.00
N PHE A 30 -5.59 4.96 -1.54
CA PHE A 30 -5.99 6.35 -1.39
C PHE A 30 -5.69 6.75 0.05
N ALA A 31 -4.92 7.82 0.19
CA ALA A 31 -4.58 8.39 1.48
C ALA A 31 -5.84 9.01 2.12
N PRO A 32 -5.89 9.08 3.46
CA PRO A 32 -7.01 9.69 4.18
C PRO A 32 -7.14 11.20 3.96
N ASP A 33 -6.14 11.82 3.32
CA ASP A 33 -6.19 13.22 2.89
C ASP A 33 -7.00 13.44 1.60
N ASP A 34 -7.51 12.36 0.98
CA ASP A 34 -8.27 12.35 -0.30
C ASP A 34 -7.54 12.98 -1.51
N GLU A 35 -6.31 13.46 -1.34
CA GLU A 35 -5.49 14.09 -2.37
C GLU A 35 -4.46 13.13 -2.95
N ASN A 36 -3.98 12.17 -2.15
CA ASN A 36 -2.85 11.33 -2.53
C ASN A 36 -3.24 9.89 -2.87
N ILE A 37 -2.79 9.42 -4.04
CA ILE A 37 -3.04 8.06 -4.52
C ILE A 37 -1.71 7.34 -4.79
N VAL A 38 -1.48 6.23 -4.09
CA VAL A 38 -0.33 5.36 -4.30
C VAL A 38 -0.77 4.10 -5.04
N THR A 39 -0.17 3.84 -6.20
CA THR A 39 -0.42 2.60 -6.96
C THR A 39 0.72 1.60 -6.74
N ALA A 40 0.36 0.36 -6.42
CA ALA A 40 1.25 -0.78 -6.29
C ALA A 40 0.89 -1.87 -7.30
N GLY A 41 1.87 -2.70 -7.71
CA GLY A 41 1.54 -3.96 -8.37
C GLY A 41 0.79 -4.88 -7.40
N GLY A 42 -0.27 -5.56 -7.85
CA GLY A 42 -1.05 -6.52 -7.04
C GLY A 42 -0.29 -7.82 -6.73
N THR A 43 0.81 -8.04 -7.44
CA THR A 43 1.76 -9.14 -7.21
C THR A 43 3.17 -8.58 -7.10
N PRO A 44 3.53 -7.86 -6.02
CA PRO A 44 4.91 -7.46 -5.81
C PRO A 44 5.70 -8.72 -5.45
N SER A 45 6.33 -9.33 -6.46
CA SER A 45 7.16 -10.53 -6.29
C SER A 45 8.49 -10.23 -5.62
N ASP A 46 8.98 -8.98 -5.73
CA ASP A 46 10.28 -8.55 -5.21
C ASP A 46 10.16 -7.72 -3.93
N HIS A 47 11.09 -7.95 -3.00
CA HIS A 47 11.17 -7.23 -1.72
C HIS A 47 11.36 -5.72 -1.93
N ARG A 48 12.02 -5.33 -3.03
CA ARG A 48 12.19 -3.92 -3.44
C ARG A 48 10.85 -3.24 -3.74
N ALA A 49 9.90 -3.96 -4.35
CA ALA A 49 8.58 -3.40 -4.65
C ALA A 49 7.79 -3.10 -3.37
N ILE A 50 7.91 -3.97 -2.36
CA ILE A 50 7.29 -3.77 -1.05
C ILE A 50 7.94 -2.60 -0.30
N ALA A 51 9.27 -2.53 -0.26
CA ALA A 51 9.99 -1.42 0.36
C ALA A 51 9.65 -0.07 -0.29
N ASN A 52 9.58 -0.02 -1.63
CA ASN A 52 9.19 1.18 -2.37
C ASN A 52 7.73 1.58 -2.09
N LEU A 53 6.83 0.61 -2.01
CA LEU A 53 5.43 0.86 -1.64
C LEU A 53 5.35 1.47 -0.23
N ILE A 54 5.98 0.86 0.76
CA ILE A 54 6.00 1.36 2.14
C ILE A 54 6.56 2.79 2.17
N SER A 55 7.67 3.03 1.46
CA SER A 55 8.27 4.37 1.37
C SER A 55 7.30 5.40 0.79
N ARG A 56 6.58 5.07 -0.29
CA ARG A 56 5.57 5.95 -0.88
C ARG A 56 4.41 6.19 0.08
N LEU A 57 3.88 5.15 0.72
CA LEU A 57 2.80 5.28 1.70
C LEU A 57 3.24 6.15 2.90
N ARG A 58 4.47 5.99 3.38
CA ARG A 58 5.03 6.78 4.51
C ARG A 58 5.07 8.28 4.22
N ARG A 59 5.29 8.69 2.97
CA ARG A 59 5.26 10.11 2.57
C ARG A 59 3.91 10.77 2.80
N TYR A 60 2.83 9.98 2.86
CA TYR A 60 1.46 10.44 3.07
C TYR A 60 0.91 9.97 4.42
N GLY A 61 1.79 9.74 5.40
CA GLY A 61 1.38 9.48 6.79
C GLY A 61 1.12 8.01 7.16
N PHE A 62 1.39 7.05 6.27
CA PHE A 62 1.29 5.63 6.63
C PHE A 62 2.38 5.22 7.65
N LYS A 63 1.97 4.59 8.73
CA LYS A 63 2.82 4.02 9.77
C LYS A 63 2.86 2.51 9.61
N TRP A 64 4.03 1.97 9.26
CA TRP A 64 4.23 0.52 9.14
C TRP A 64 4.84 -0.06 10.42
N LYS A 65 4.47 -1.30 10.77
CA LYS A 65 4.81 -2.00 12.03
C LYS A 65 6.30 -2.37 12.21
N GLY A 66 7.20 -1.81 11.39
CA GLY A 66 8.67 -1.93 11.42
C GLY A 66 9.23 -1.73 10.00
N ARG A 67 10.21 -0.86 9.70
CA ARG A 67 11.36 -0.31 10.44
C ARG A 67 11.27 1.19 10.68
#